data_AF-A0AAN3SPC8-F1
#
_entry.id   AF-A0AAN3SPC8-F1
#
_cell.length_a   1.000
_cell.length_b   1.000
_cell.length_c   1.000
_cell.angle_alpha   90.00
_cell.angle_beta   90.00
_cell.angle_gamma   90.00
#
_symmetry.space_group_name_H-M   'P 1'
#
loop_
_entity.id
_entity.type
_entity.pdbx_description
1 polymer ?
#
loop_
_entity_poly.entity_id
_entity_poly.type
_entity_poly.pdbx_seq_one_letter_code
_entity_poly.pdbx_strand_id
1 'polypeptide(L)' 'AWPSARDGKVFLTQAQLAMLLEGIDWRQPKRLLTSLTML' A
#
# COMPACT_ATOMS: atom_id res chain seq x y z
N ALA A 1 -6.78 5.22 -7.80
CA ALA A 1 -5.94 4.26 -8.57
C ALA A 1 -4.49 4.68 -8.45
N TRP A 2 -3.55 3.72 -8.40
CA TRP A 2 -2.12 4.04 -8.45
C TRP A 2 -1.74 4.43 -9.89
N PRO A 3 -0.95 5.49 -10.11
CA PRO A 3 -0.61 5.94 -11.45
C PRO A 3 0.36 4.95 -12.11
N SER A 4 0.17 4.71 -13.40
CA SER A 4 1.07 3.90 -14.23
C SER A 4 2.18 4.78 -14.81
N ALA A 5 3.36 4.20 -15.02
CA ALA A 5 4.45 4.89 -15.68
C ALA A 5 4.12 5.16 -17.16
N ARG A 6 4.46 6.36 -17.63
CA ARG A 6 4.51 6.71 -19.05
C ARG A 6 5.92 7.21 -19.35
N ASP A 7 6.53 6.67 -20.41
CA ASP A 7 7.90 7.02 -20.83
C ASP A 7 8.93 6.87 -19.70
N GLY A 8 8.75 5.87 -18.84
CA GLY A 8 9.63 5.60 -17.69
C GLY A 8 9.48 6.57 -16.52
N LYS A 9 8.49 7.46 -16.51
CA LYS A 9 8.22 8.42 -15.43
C LYS A 9 6.79 8.29 -14.91
N VAL A 10 6.59 8.59 -13.62
CA VAL A 10 5.28 8.63 -12.96
C VAL A 10 5.13 10.00 -12.31
N PHE A 11 4.02 10.67 -12.59
CA PHE A 11 3.64 11.90 -11.88
C PHE A 11 2.76 11.54 -10.70
N LEU A 12 3.17 11.94 -9.50
CA LEU A 12 2.47 11.68 -8.26
C LEU A 12 1.80 12.95 -7.76
N THR A 13 0.62 12.80 -7.16
CA THR A 13 0.06 13.85 -6.31
C THR A 13 0.84 13.94 -5.00
N GLN A 14 0.71 15.05 -4.27
CA GLN A 14 1.36 15.22 -2.98
C GLN A 14 0.98 14.09 -2.00
N ALA A 15 -0.29 13.66 -1.99
CA ALA A 15 -0.76 12.56 -1.16
C ALA A 15 -0.09 11.21 -1.55
N GLN A 16 0.07 10.94 -2.84
CA GLN A 16 0.72 9.70 -3.31
C GLN A 16 2.22 9.68 -2.99
N LEU A 17 2.89 10.83 -3.07
CA LEU A 17 4.28 10.95 -2.63
C LEU A 17 4.40 10.74 -1.11
N ALA A 18 3.51 11.34 -0.32
CA ALA A 18 3.48 11.12 1.13
C ALA A 18 3.30 9.63 1.47
N MET A 19 2.39 8.92 0.80
CA MET A 19 2.23 7.46 0.97
C MET A 19 3.53 6.67 0.78
N LEU A 20 4.40 7.10 -0.15
CA LEU A 20 5.71 6.47 -0.36
C LEU A 20 6.70 6.82 0.76
N LEU A 21 6.76 8.09 1.17
CA LEU A 21 7.70 8.59 2.18
C LEU A 21 7.40 8.08 3.59
N GLU A 22 6.12 7.90 3.92
CA GLU A 22 5.68 7.29 5.19
C GLU A 22 6.09 5.81 5.28
N GLY A 23 6.47 5.18 4.16
CA GLY A 23 6.96 3.81 4.15
C GLY A 23 5.91 2.79 4.58
N ILE A 24 4.65 3.00 4.18
CA ILE A 24 3.53 2.10 4.50
C ILE A 24 3.92 0.67 4.10
N ASP A 25 3.85 -0.30 5.01
CA ASP A 25 4.16 -1.68 4.65
C ASP A 25 3.06 -2.23 3.73
N TRP A 26 3.33 -2.31 2.43
CA TRP A 26 2.43 -2.87 1.42
C TRP A 26 2.51 -4.40 1.32
N ARG A 27 3.32 -5.06 2.15
CA ARG A 27 3.34 -6.53 2.17
C ARG A 27 1.93 -7.04 2.44
N GLN A 28 1.57 -8.14 1.77
CA GLN A 28 0.28 -8.77 1.99
C GLN A 28 0.08 -9.01 3.49
N PRO A 29 -1.05 -8.57 4.07
CA PRO A 29 -1.34 -8.86 5.45
C PRO A 29 -1.29 -10.37 5.63
N LYS A 30 -0.46 -10.84 6.56
CA LYS A 30 -0.49 -12.24 6.95
C LYS A 30 -1.91 -12.53 7.38
N ARG A 31 -2.58 -13.48 6.72
CA ARG A 31 -3.87 -14.00 7.17
C ARG A 31 -3.63 -14.64 8.52
N LEU A 32 -3.76 -13.86 9.59
CA LEU A 32 -3.96 -14.38 10.92
C LEU A 32 -5.37 -14.95 10.86
N LEU A 33 -5.48 -16.27 10.66
CA LEU A 33 -6.70 -16.97 11.00
C LEU A 33 -6.78 -16.93 12.53
N THR A 34 -7.15 -15.78 13.07
CA THR A 34 -7.69 -15.72 14.41
C THR A 34 -9.05 -16.39 14.27
N SER A 35 -9.06 -17.72 14.36
CA SER A 35 -10.29 -18.44 14.64
C SER A 35 -10.85 -17.76 15.87
N LEU A 36 -11.95 -17.02 15.70
CA LEU A 36 -12.74 -16.48 16.79
C LEU A 36 -13.46 -17.68 17.43
N THR A 37 -12.67 -18.58 17.99
CA THR A 37 -13.14 -19.73 18.74
C THR A 37 -13.02 -19.34 20.20
N MET A 38 -14.16 -18.91 20.73
CA MET A 38 -14.53 -18.94 22.14
C MET A 38 -13.75 -17.99 23.07
N LEU A 39 -14.36 -16.84 23.37
CA LEU A 39 -14.91 -16.50 24.69
C LEU A 39 -16.00 -15.43 24.52
#